data_AF-I2NRT0-F1
#
_entry.id   AF-I2NRT0-F1
#
_cell.length_a   1.000
_cell.length_b   1.000
_cell.length_c   1.000
_cell.angle_alpha   90.00
_cell.angle_beta   90.00
_cell.angle_gamma   90.00
#
_symmetry.space_group_name_H-M   'P 1'
#
loop_
_entity.id
_entity.type
_entity.pdbx_description
1 polymer ?
#
loop_
_entity_poly.entity_id
_entity_poly.type
_entity_poly.pdbx_seq_one_letter_code
_entity_poly.pdbx_strand_id
1 'polypeptide(L)' 'MDQVMVKGKTGYILLSQAGDNAVLALMAKESGKLGLILLDAKRAAKHIAEIL' A
#
# COMPACT_ATOMS: atom_id res chain seq x y z
N MET A 1 11.81 -4.33 2.20
CA MET A 1 10.59 -3.53 2.42
C MET A 1 9.85 -3.64 1.11
N ASP A 2 9.08 -4.72 1.02
CA ASP A 2 8.71 -5.28 -0.26
C ASP A 2 7.30 -4.81 -0.60
N GLN A 3 7.16 -4.25 -1.79
CA GLN A 3 5.97 -3.59 -2.25
C GLN A 3 5.66 -4.06 -3.68
N VAL A 4 4.41 -4.45 -3.92
CA VAL A 4 3.91 -4.82 -5.25
C VAL A 4 2.77 -3.90 -5.63
N MET A 5 2.85 -3.29 -6.81
CA MET A 5 1.78 -2.46 -7.34
C MET A 5 1.36 -2.97 -8.72
N VAL A 6 0.06 -3.17 -8.89
CA VAL A 6 -0.55 -3.59 -10.15
C VAL A 6 -1.39 -2.45 -10.68
N LYS A 7 -1.07 -1.99 -11.90
CA LYS A 7 -1.87 -1.00 -12.63
C LYS A 7 -2.95 -1.71 -13.45
N GLY A 8 -4.21 -1.35 -13.18
CA GLY A 8 -5.36 -1.72 -14.00
C GLY A 8 -5.79 -0.58 -14.93
N LYS A 9 -6.90 -0.79 -15.65
CA LYS A 9 -7.46 0.22 -16.56
C LYS A 9 -8.06 1.44 -15.87
N THR A 10 -8.50 1.31 -14.62
CA THR A 10 -9.27 2.34 -13.89
C THR A 10 -8.67 2.67 -12.52
N GLY A 11 -7.51 2.09 -12.21
CA GLY A 11 -6.92 2.21 -10.89
C GLY A 11 -5.74 1.29 -10.65
N TYR A 12 -5.40 1.17 -9.38
CA TYR A 12 -4.23 0.46 -8.90
C TYR A 12 -4.59 -0.41 -7.71
N ILE A 13 -3.96 -1.58 -7.62
CA ILE A 13 -3.89 -2.37 -6.39
C ILE A 13 -2.46 -2.26 -5.86
N LEU A 14 -2.33 -2.03 -4.57
CA LEU A 14 -1.06 -1.97 -3.86
C LEU A 14 -1.06 -2.99 -2.72
N LEU A 15 0.01 -3.78 -2.66
CA LEU A 15 0.32 -4.69 -1.57
C LEU A 15 1.66 -4.27 -0.94
N SER A 16 1.70 -4.12 0.37
CA SER A 16 2.91 -3.81 1.13
C SER A 16 3.01 -4.72 2.34
N GLN A 17 4.21 -5.22 2.62
CA GLN A 17 4.48 -5.88 3.90
C GLN A 17 4.14 -4.93 5.07
N ALA A 18 3.46 -5.46 6.09
CA ALA A 18 2.96 -4.72 7.25
C ALA A 18 3.23 -5.49 8.57
N GLY A 19 4.39 -6.13 8.66
CA GLY A 19 4.79 -7.02 9.76
C GLY A 19 5.35 -8.34 9.23
N ASP A 20 5.79 -9.21 10.13
CA ASP A 20 6.42 -10.49 9.74
C ASP A 20 5.47 -11.42 8.99
N ASN A 21 4.19 -11.45 9.38
CA ASN A 21 3.16 -12.31 8.79
C ASN A 21 1.91 -11.53 8.34
N ALA A 22 2.07 -10.25 7.99
CA ALA A 22 0.96 -9.38 7.62
C ALA A 22 1.25 -8.55 6.36
N VAL A 23 0.19 -8.31 5.58
CA VAL A 23 0.22 -7.53 4.34
C VAL A 23 -0.89 -6.50 4.36
N LEU A 24 -0.55 -5.24 4.09
CA LEU A 24 -1.50 -4.18 3.80
C LEU A 24 -1.88 -4.24 2.31
N ALA A 25 -3.17 -4.38 2.02
CA ALA A 25 -3.73 -4.30 0.68
C ALA A 25 -4.63 -3.07 0.54
N LEU A 26 -4.47 -2.31 -0.55
CA LEU A 26 -5.35 -1.17 -0.84
C LEU A 26 -5.61 -1.00 -2.34
N MET A 27 -6.68 -0.26 -2.65
CA MET A 27 -7.07 0.11 -4.01
C MET A 27 -7.10 1.63 -4.15
N ALA A 28 -6.63 2.12 -5.30
CA ALA A 28 -6.67 3.54 -5.64
C ALA A 28 -7.25 3.75 -7.03
N LYS A 29 -7.99 4.84 -7.23
CA LYS A 29 -8.43 5.28 -8.56
C LYS A 29 -7.25 5.79 -9.39
N GLU A 30 -7.36 5.73 -10.71
CA GLU A 30 -6.31 6.20 -11.60
C GLU A 30 -6.00 7.70 -11.45
N SER A 31 -7.01 8.50 -11.09
CA SER A 31 -6.92 9.93 -10.83
C SER A 31 -6.31 10.29 -9.47
N GLY A 32 -5.99 9.28 -8.65
CA GLY A 32 -5.37 9.47 -7.35
C GLY A 32 -3.94 10.01 -7.46
N LYS A 33 -3.53 10.83 -6.49
CA LYS A 33 -2.15 11.30 -6.37
C LYS A 33 -1.25 10.16 -5.87
N LEU A 34 -0.78 9.31 -6.78
CA LEU A 34 -0.04 8.08 -6.47
C LEU A 34 1.09 8.29 -5.46
N GLY A 35 1.92 9.32 -5.60
CA GLY A 35 3.02 9.58 -4.66
C GLY A 35 2.54 9.76 -3.21
N LEU A 36 1.42 10.45 -2.99
CA LEU A 36 0.83 10.63 -1.66
C LEU A 36 0.20 9.34 -1.14
N ILE A 37 -0.49 8.60 -2.01
CA ILE A 37 -1.08 7.30 -1.67
C ILE A 37 -0.01 6.32 -1.21
N LEU A 38 1.12 6.25 -1.93
CA LEU A 38 2.24 5.41 -1.55
C LEU A 38 2.88 5.86 -0.22
N LEU A 39 3.01 7.16 0.01
CA LEU A 39 3.53 7.71 1.26
C LEU A 39 2.67 7.29 2.45
N ASP A 40 1.34 7.44 2.34
CA ASP A 40 0.42 7.08 3.42
C ASP A 40 0.34 5.56 3.60
N ALA A 41 0.37 4.78 2.52
CA ALA A 41 0.43 3.32 2.59
C ALA A 41 1.66 2.84 3.37
N LYS A 42 2.83 3.43 3.11
CA LYS A 42 4.07 3.11 3.81
C LYS A 42 4.00 3.43 5.30
N ARG A 43 3.41 4.59 5.65
CA ARG A 43 3.20 4.98 7.06
C ARG A 43 2.22 4.05 7.76
N ALA A 44 1.10 3.73 7.12
CA ALA A 44 0.10 2.81 7.65
C ALA A 44 0.67 1.41 7.86
N ALA A 45 1.41 0.87 6.89
CA ALA A 45 2.07 -0.43 7.00
C ALA A 45 3.08 -0.47 8.17
N LYS A 46 3.83 0.62 8.37
CA LYS A 46 4.75 0.75 9.52
C LYS A 46 3.99 0.75 10.85
N HIS A 47 2.89 1.50 10.96
CA HIS A 47 2.08 1.51 12.18
C HIS A 47 1.43 0.15 12.47
N ILE A 48 0.96 -0.55 11.43
CA ILE A 48 0.42 -1.91 11.60
C ILE A 48 1.52 -2.84 12.12
N ALA A 49 2.72 -2.78 11.55
CA ALA A 49 3.86 -3.57 11.99
C ALA A 49 4.33 -3.27 13.42
N GLU A 50 4.02 -2.08 13.97
CA GLU A 50 4.35 -1.71 15.36
C GLU A 50 3.34 -2.26 16.38
N ILE A 51 2.14 -2.65 15.93
CA ILE A 51 1.06 -3.16 16.79
C ILE A 51 0.99 -4.71 16.75
N LEU A 52 1.51 -5.33 15.70
CA LEU A 52 1.61 -6.78 15.52
C LEU A 52 2.91 -7.33 16.12
#